data_AF-A0A7Z7J1E7-F1
#
_entry.id   AF-A0A7Z7J1E7-F1
#
_cell.length_a   1.000
_cell.length_b   1.000
_cell.length_c   1.000
_cell.angle_alpha   90.00
_cell.angle_beta   90.00
_cell.angle_gamma   90.00
#
_symmetry.space_group_name_H-M   'P 1'
#
loop_
_entity.id
_entity.type
_entity.pdbx_description
1 polymer ?
#
loop_
_entity_poly.entity_id
_entity_poly.type
_entity_poly.pdbx_seq_one_letter_code
_entity_poly.pdbx_strand_id
1 'polypeptide(L)' 'MNTLRAVTVQFAVLLGVALTTSASAQTLVWEDNFNGPAVDGTKWTYDVGNGCQIGLCGWGNGEMQY' A
#
# COMPACT_ATOMS: atom_id res chain seq x y z
N MET A 1 -12.10 -28.48 -41.90
CA MET A 1 -12.63 -27.33 -41.11
C MET A 1 -12.70 -27.62 -39.61
N ASN A 2 -12.96 -28.86 -39.17
CA ASN A 2 -13.10 -29.19 -37.74
C ASN A 2 -11.76 -29.27 -36.98
N THR A 3 -10.69 -29.73 -37.63
CA THR A 3 -9.33 -29.84 -37.05
C THR A 3 -8.68 -28.48 -36.80
N LEU A 4 -8.85 -27.52 -37.70
CA LEU A 4 -8.34 -26.14 -37.54
C LEU A 4 -9.05 -25.40 -36.40
N ARG A 5 -10.36 -25.64 -36.20
CA ARG A 5 -11.13 -25.10 -35.06
C ARG A 5 -10.70 -25.72 -33.72
N ALA A 6 -10.34 -26.99 -33.70
CA ALA A 6 -9.86 -27.65 -32.49
C ALA A 6 -8.48 -27.11 -32.05
N VAL A 7 -7.57 -26.87 -33.00
CA VAL A 7 -6.23 -26.33 -32.71
C VAL A 7 -6.30 -24.89 -32.22
N THR A 8 -7.17 -24.04 -32.78
CA THR A 8 -7.34 -22.66 -32.29
C THR A 8 -7.96 -22.60 -30.89
N VAL A 9 -8.90 -23.50 -30.56
CA VAL A 9 -9.45 -23.62 -29.20
C VAL A 9 -8.38 -24.07 -28.21
N GLN A 10 -7.56 -25.06 -28.58
CA GLN A 10 -6.46 -25.53 -27.72
C GLN A 10 -5.39 -24.45 -27.48
N PHE A 11 -4.99 -23.70 -28.52
CA PHE A 11 -4.06 -22.59 -28.39
C PHE A 11 -4.62 -21.44 -27.53
N ALA A 12 -5.91 -21.13 -27.67
CA ALA A 12 -6.57 -20.11 -26.85
C ALA A 12 -6.65 -20.51 -25.36
N VAL A 13 -6.89 -21.79 -25.08
CA VAL A 13 -6.90 -22.33 -23.70
C VAL A 13 -5.50 -22.31 -23.09
N LEU A 14 -4.47 -22.72 -23.84
CA LEU A 14 -3.07 -22.67 -23.40
C LEU A 14 -2.58 -21.25 -23.11
N LEU A 15 -2.98 -20.27 -23.93
CA LEU A 15 -2.63 -18.87 -23.71
C LEU A 15 -3.32 -18.27 -22.48
N GLY A 16 -4.58 -18.65 -22.21
CA GLY A 16 -5.34 -18.17 -21.05
C GLY A 16 -4.80 -18.64 -19.69
N VAL A 17 -4.22 -19.85 -19.62
CA VAL A 17 -3.63 -20.40 -18.37
C VAL A 17 -2.29 -19.73 -18.02
N ALA A 18 -1.55 -19.24 -19.01
CA ALA A 18 -0.23 -18.61 -18.83
C ALA A 18 -0.28 -17.16 -18.32
N LEU A 19 -1.47 -16.54 -18.27
CA LEU A 19 -1.68 -15.13 -17.89
C LEU A 19 -2.04 -14.93 -16.40
N THR A 20 -1.86 -15.96 -15.55
CA THR A 20 -2.14 -15.82 -14.12
C THR A 20 -1.03 -14.99 -13.46
N THR A 21 -1.33 -13.74 -13.12
CA THR A 21 -0.44 -12.91 -12.31
C THR A 21 -0.41 -13.47 -10.89
N SER A 22 0.78 -13.76 -10.38
CA SER A 22 0.94 -14.22 -9.01
C SER A 22 0.65 -13.06 -8.06
N ALA A 23 -0.52 -13.05 -7.42
CA ALA A 23 -0.78 -12.13 -6.32
C ALA A 23 -0.03 -12.62 -5.08
N SER A 24 1.11 -12.00 -4.76
CA SER A 24 1.77 -12.22 -3.48
C SER A 24 1.09 -11.36 -2.42
N ALA A 25 0.24 -11.98 -1.60
CA ALA A 25 -0.28 -11.31 -0.42
C ALA A 25 0.89 -10.97 0.52
N GLN A 26 1.01 -9.70 0.88
CA GLN A 26 2.00 -9.28 1.87
C GLN A 26 1.55 -9.75 3.26
N THR A 27 2.51 -10.15 4.09
CA THR A 27 2.23 -10.44 5.51
C THR A 27 2.13 -9.12 6.26
N LEU A 28 1.06 -8.93 7.03
CA LEU A 28 0.93 -7.79 7.92
C LEU A 28 2.00 -7.88 9.02
N VAL A 29 2.90 -6.90 9.09
CA VAL A 29 4.00 -6.86 10.07
C VAL A 29 3.77 -5.86 11.21
N TRP A 30 2.89 -4.88 11.00
CA TRP A 30 2.54 -3.88 11.99
C TRP A 30 1.19 -3.24 11.63
N GLU A 31 0.37 -2.99 12.65
CA GLU A 31 -0.87 -2.24 12.52
C GLU A 31 -1.18 -1.50 13.83
N ASP A 32 -1.96 -0.42 13.71
CA ASP A 32 -2.67 0.18 14.83
C ASP A 32 -4.11 0.51 14.39
N ASN A 33 -5.09 -0.04 15.10
CA ASN A 33 -6.50 0.02 14.69
C ASN A 33 -7.30 1.12 15.43
N PHE A 34 -6.64 1.89 16.31
CA PHE A 34 -7.26 3.03 17.03
C PHE A 34 -8.60 2.70 17.72
N ASN A 35 -8.74 1.48 18.24
CA ASN A 35 -9.99 0.99 18.83
C ASN A 35 -10.39 1.72 20.13
N GLY A 36 -9.48 2.53 20.70
CA GLY A 36 -9.71 3.32 21.90
C GLY A 36 -9.93 4.80 21.60
N PRO A 37 -10.33 5.60 22.61
CA PRO A 37 -10.59 7.03 22.43
C PRO A 37 -9.30 7.88 22.32
N ALA A 38 -8.12 7.27 22.45
CA ALA A 38 -6.82 7.94 22.41
C ALA A 38 -5.79 7.07 21.67
N VAL A 39 -4.71 7.69 21.18
CA VAL A 39 -3.59 6.99 20.54
C VAL A 39 -2.77 6.20 21.57
N ASP A 40 -2.20 5.08 21.14
CA ASP A 40 -1.27 4.30 21.97
C ASP A 40 0.09 5.01 22.08
N GLY A 41 0.37 5.59 23.24
CA GLY A 41 1.62 6.32 23.51
C GLY A 41 2.89 5.45 23.51
N THR A 42 2.77 4.12 23.41
CA THR A 42 3.92 3.23 23.19
C THR A 42 4.29 3.10 21.71
N LYS A 43 3.38 3.48 20.81
CA LYS A 43 3.56 3.45 19.36
C LYS A 43 3.75 4.83 18.76
N TRP A 44 3.09 5.84 19.32
CA TRP A 44 3.03 7.20 18.79
C TRP A 44 3.57 8.23 19.78
N THR A 45 4.20 9.27 19.23
CA THR A 45 4.62 10.47 19.96
C THR A 45 4.09 11.71 19.26
N TYR A 46 3.92 12.80 20.02
CA TYR A 46 3.48 14.08 19.47
C TYR A 46 4.67 14.98 19.19
N ASP A 47 4.77 15.44 17.95
CA ASP A 47 5.57 16.61 17.62
C ASP A 47 4.72 17.86 17.81
N VAL A 48 5.23 18.83 18.57
CA VAL A 48 4.50 20.03 18.97
C VAL A 48 5.27 21.27 18.55
N GLY A 49 4.58 22.23 17.96
CA GLY A 49 5.14 23.50 17.52
C GLY A 49 5.23 23.61 16.00
N ASN A 50 5.94 24.63 15.53
CA ASN A 50 6.01 24.98 14.12
C ASN A 50 7.34 24.57 13.46
N GLY A 51 8.02 23.57 14.00
CA GLY A 51 9.34 23.12 13.55
C GLY A 51 10.52 24.01 13.95
N CYS A 52 10.29 25.21 14.47
CA CYS A 52 11.40 26.11 14.86
C CYS A 52 12.26 25.55 16.00
N GLN A 53 11.67 24.76 16.92
CA GLN A 53 12.41 24.13 18.01
C GLN A 53 13.51 23.16 17.54
N ILE A 54 13.41 22.67 16.31
CA ILE A 54 14.44 21.83 15.66
C ILE A 54 15.17 22.55 14.50
N GLY A 55 15.02 23.88 14.38
CA GLY A 55 15.65 24.67 13.33
C GLY A 55 15.00 24.56 11.94
N LEU A 56 13.79 23.98 11.85
CA LEU A 56 13.01 23.84 10.62
C LEU A 56 11.71 24.64 10.72
N CYS A 57 11.81 25.95 10.95
CA CYS A 57 10.64 26.82 11.05
C CYS A 57 9.68 26.65 9.86
N GLY A 58 8.39 26.58 10.15
CA GLY A 58 7.35 26.21 9.18
C GLY A 58 7.55 24.80 8.63
N TRP A 59 7.96 23.87 9.49
CA TRP A 59 8.27 22.46 9.20
C TRP A 59 9.15 22.20 7.95
N GLY A 60 9.95 23.19 7.55
CA GLY A 60 10.84 23.14 6.38
C GLY A 60 10.17 23.44 5.03
N ASN A 61 8.87 23.74 5.02
CA ASN A 61 8.08 24.00 3.82
C ASN A 61 7.12 25.20 3.94
N GLY A 62 7.35 26.08 4.93
CA GLY A 62 6.57 27.31 5.11
C GLY A 62 5.17 27.07 5.69
N GLU A 63 4.98 25.95 6.38
CA GLU A 63 3.75 25.61 7.07
C GLU A 63 3.39 26.66 8.14
N MET A 64 2.10 27.02 8.21
CA MET A 64 1.59 28.05 9.13
C MET A 64 0.93 27.48 10.38
N GLN A 65 0.72 26.16 10.43
CA GLN A 65 0.21 25.47 11.60
C GLN A 65 1.24 25.43 12.73
N TYR A 66 0.73 25.11 13.92
CA TYR A 66 1.48 24.93 15.16
C TYR A 66 1.22 23.52 15.70
#